data_AF-A0A2T6D8X1-F1
#
_entry.id   AF-A0A2T6D8X1-F1
#
_cell.length_a   1.000
_cell.length_b   1.000
_cell.length_c   1.000
_cell.angle_alpha   90.00
_cell.angle_beta   90.00
_cell.angle_gamma   90.00
#
_symmetry.space_group_name_H-M   'P 1'
#
loop_
_entity.id
_entity.type
_entity.pdbx_description
1 polymer ?
#
loop_
_entity_poly.entity_id
_entity_poly.type
_entity_poly.pdbx_seq_one_letter_code
_entity_poly.pdbx_strand_id
1 'polypeptide(L)' 'KEQCVWLHRFSSLQHARAVIGNWINQYNTIRPHQALDYLSPAKYLNSLLCKQAA' A
#
# COMPACT_ATOMS: atom_id res chain seq x y z
N LYS A 1 -6.59 5.32 3.06
CA LYS A 1 -6.87 4.07 3.81
C LYS A 1 -8.35 3.68 3.74
N GLU A 2 -9.26 4.65 3.82
CA GLU A 2 -10.71 4.40 3.80
C GLU A 2 -11.24 3.84 2.46
N GLN A 3 -10.58 4.12 1.34
CA GLN A 3 -11.02 3.68 0.01
C GLN A 3 -11.27 2.16 -0.11
N CYS A 4 -10.51 1.31 0.58
CA CYS A 4 -10.74 -0.14 0.53
C CYS A 4 -12.13 -0.53 1.05
N VAL A 5 -12.50 0.05 2.19
CA VAL A 5 -13.74 -0.22 2.92
C VAL A 5 -14.95 0.36 2.18
N TRP A 6 -14.79 1.52 1.56
CA TRP A 6 -15.85 2.14 0.75
C TRP A 6 -16.10 1.44 -0.58
N LEU A 7 -15.08 0.78 -1.17
CA LEU A 7 -15.19 0.12 -2.47
C LEU A 7 -15.66 -1.33 -2.41
N HIS A 8 -15.66 -1.96 -1.22
CA HIS A 8 -15.94 -3.40 -1.10
C HIS A 8 -17.00 -3.68 -0.05
N ARG A 9 -18.06 -4.40 -0.45
CA ARG A 9 -18.99 -5.02 0.48
C ARG A 9 -18.43 -6.37 0.90
N PHE A 10 -18.10 -6.52 2.18
CA PHE A 10 -17.56 -7.77 2.71
C PHE A 10 -18.68 -8.78 2.99
N SER A 11 -18.51 -10.01 2.53
CA SER A 11 -19.45 -11.11 2.77
C SER A 11 -19.15 -11.90 4.04
N SER A 12 -17.91 -11.85 4.55
CA SER A 12 -17.48 -12.48 5.79
C SER A 12 -16.20 -11.85 6.34
N LEU A 13 -15.89 -12.08 7.62
CA LEU A 13 -14.64 -11.59 8.23
C LEU A 13 -13.39 -12.18 7.57
N GLN A 14 -13.45 -13.43 7.11
CA GLN A 14 -12.34 -14.06 6.40
C GLN A 14 -12.11 -13.38 5.05
N HIS A 15 -13.19 -13.10 4.31
CA HIS A 15 -13.13 -12.37 3.05
C HIS A 15 -12.59 -10.94 3.26
N ALA A 16 -13.05 -10.24 4.31
CA ALA A 16 -12.55 -8.92 4.66
C ALA A 16 -11.04 -8.91 4.92
N ARG A 17 -10.52 -9.88 5.70
CA ARG A 17 -9.07 -10.00 5.95
C ARG A 17 -8.27 -10.18 4.66
N ALA A 18 -8.75 -11.05 3.76
CA ALA A 18 -8.08 -11.28 2.48
C ALA A 18 -8.05 -10.03 1.59
N VAL A 19 -9.21 -9.36 1.43
CA VAL A 19 -9.32 -8.15 0.60
C VAL A 19 -8.50 -7.01 1.16
N ILE A 20 -8.57 -6.76 2.47
CA ILE A 20 -7.80 -5.71 3.13
C ILE A 20 -6.30 -5.99 3.02
N GLY A 21 -5.88 -7.23 3.25
CA GLY A 21 -4.47 -7.63 3.12
C GLY A 21 -3.92 -7.40 1.71
N ASN A 22 -4.67 -7.83 0.69
CA ASN A 22 -4.31 -7.57 -0.71
C ASN A 22 -4.28 -6.07 -1.02
N TRP A 23 -5.26 -5.31 -0.57
CA TRP A 23 -5.33 -3.86 -0.79
C TRP A 23 -4.14 -3.13 -0.15
N ILE A 24 -3.76 -3.50 1.08
CA ILE A 24 -2.58 -2.92 1.76
C ILE A 24 -1.31 -3.25 0.96
N ASN A 25 -1.18 -4.48 0.46
CA ASN A 25 -0.02 -4.85 -0.35
C ASN A 25 0.07 -3.95 -1.60
N GLN A 26 -1.02 -3.82 -2.36
CA GLN A 26 -1.06 -2.99 -3.56
C GLN A 26 -0.80 -1.50 -3.25
N TYR A 27 -1.32 -0.99 -2.13
CA TYR A 27 -1.06 0.37 -1.67
C TYR A 27 0.44 0.60 -1.42
N ASN A 28 1.09 -0.33 -0.73
CA ASN A 28 2.49 -0.19 -0.36
C ASN A 28 3.46 -0.43 -1.52
N THR A 29 3.08 -1.25 -2.51
CA THR A 29 4.01 -1.68 -3.57
C THR A 29 3.80 -0.98 -4.91
N ILE A 30 2.55 -0.66 -5.26
CA ILE A 30 2.19 -0.22 -6.62
C ILE A 30 1.76 1.25 -6.65
N ARG A 31 1.01 1.73 -5.66
CA ARG A 31 0.39 3.06 -5.72
C ARG A 31 1.46 4.17 -5.59
N PRO A 32 1.58 5.08 -6.58
CA PRO A 32 2.46 6.25 -6.47
C PRO A 32 1.83 7.31 -5.56
N HIS A 33 2.65 7.98 -4.77
CA HIS A 33 2.21 9.07 -3.88
C HIS A 33 2.95 10.37 -4.19
N GLN A 34 2.21 11.46 -4.41
CA GLN A 34 2.80 12.77 -4.72
C GLN A 34 3.76 13.26 -3.64
N ALA A 35 3.45 13.00 -2.36
CA ALA A 35 4.32 13.34 -1.24
C ALA A 35 5.62 12.53 -1.17
N LEU A 36 5.72 11.43 -1.94
CA LEU A 36 6.90 10.57 -2.05
C LEU A 36 7.54 10.68 -3.43
N ASP A 37 7.44 11.84 -4.08
CA ASP A 37 7.94 12.07 -5.45
C ASP A 37 7.36 11.06 -6.47
N TYR A 38 6.08 10.72 -6.31
CA TYR A 38 5.39 9.70 -7.10
C TYR A 38 5.96 8.28 -6.98
N LEU A 39 6.75 8.00 -5.95
CA LEU A 39 7.14 6.64 -5.59
C LEU A 39 6.04 5.94 -4.78
N SER A 40 6.03 4.61 -4.87
CA SER A 40 5.29 3.81 -3.90
C SER A 40 6.05 3.76 -2.57
N PRO A 41 5.36 3.50 -1.43
CA PRO A 41 6.01 3.48 -0.13
C PRO A 41 7.20 2.51 -0.06
N ALA A 42 7.09 1.33 -0.68
CA ALA A 42 8.19 0.38 -0.76
C ALA A 42 9.38 0.91 -1.58
N LYS A 43 9.13 1.57 -2.71
CA LYS A 43 10.20 2.19 -3.53
C LYS A 43 10.88 3.35 -2.81
N TYR A 44 10.11 4.18 -2.13
CA TYR A 44 10.63 5.27 -1.33
C TYR A 44 11.55 4.74 -0.21
N LEU A 45 11.10 3.74 0.55
CA LEU A 45 11.92 3.11 1.59
C LEU A 45 13.23 2.53 1.02
N ASN A 46 13.17 1.81 -0.10
CA ASN A 46 14.38 1.29 -0.75
C ASN A 46 15.35 2.41 -1.16
N SER A 47 14.84 3.54 -1.64
CA SER A 47 15.67 4.70 -1.98
C SER A 47 16.35 5.31 -0.75
N LEU A 48 15.66 5.34 0.40
CA LEU A 48 16.23 5.81 1.66
C LEU A 48 17.34 4.89 2.16
N LEU A 49 17.12 3.58 2.11
CA LEU A 49 18.11 2.59 2.52
C LEU A 49 19.37 2.66 1.66
N CYS A 50 19.20 2.80 0.33
CA CYS A 50 20.32 2.96 -0.59
C CYS A 50 21.14 4.25 -0.30
N LYS A 51 20.47 5.35 0.03
CA LYS A 51 21.12 6.63 0.40
C LYS A 51 21.84 6.58 1.76
N GLN A 52 21.43 5.72 2.68
CA GLN A 52 22.08 5.56 3.99
C GLN A 52 23.28 4.61 3.94
N ALA A 53 23.35 3.75 2.92
CA ALA A 53 24.43 2.80 2.71
C ALA A 53 25.58 3.34 1.84
N ALA A 54 25.47 4.58 1.35
CA ALA A 54 26.46 5.31 0.55
C ALA A 54 27.06 6.45 1.37
#